data_AF-A0A8S8XT22-F1
#
_entry.id   AF-A0A8S8XT22-F1
#
_cell.length_a   1.000
_cell.length_b   1.000
_cell.length_c   1.000
_cell.angle_alpha   90.00
_cell.angle_beta   90.00
_cell.angle_gamma   90.00
#
_symmetry.space_group_name_H-M   'P 1'
#
loop_
_entity.id
_entity.type
_entity.pdbx_description
1 polymer ?
#
loop_
_entity_poly.entity_id
_entity_poly.type
_entity_poly.pdbx_seq_one_letter_code
_entity_poly.pdbx_strand_id
1 'polypeptide(L)'
;MNDDQDDFPFDANETTDSDGDGVGGQLDAFPDDANETTDTDNDGIGDNSDEDVDGDGVTNDLDDFPLDSGQSSDADGDGVGDSEDAFPNDPNEYADSDGDGLGDNADDDDDNDGVADTSDAFPTNPNESRDTDGDGYGDNADAFPNDAGEWNDYDGDGVGDNSDAFMTDPYESRDTDGDGLGDNADAFPNDPNEKVDSDGDGVGNNADAFPTDPSETTDTDGDGVGDNADDDADGDGVPDEPVDPVDDGDSGGILPGFTALTGLASVLGAAILVAGRRKD
;
A
#
# COMPACT_ATOMS: atom_id res chain seq x y z
N MET A 1 8.99 -33.19 -22.89
CA MET A 1 9.89 -34.22 -23.45
C MET A 1 10.37 -35.08 -22.28
N ASN A 2 11.49 -35.81 -22.35
CA ASN A 2 12.11 -36.33 -21.12
C ASN A 2 13.12 -35.28 -20.64
N ASP A 3 12.97 -34.86 -19.39
CA ASP A 3 13.76 -33.82 -18.72
C ASP A 3 15.24 -34.24 -18.55
N ASP A 4 15.52 -35.56 -18.50
CA ASP A 4 16.89 -36.11 -18.38
C ASP A 4 17.80 -35.89 -19.63
N GLN A 5 17.42 -35.04 -20.57
CA GLN A 5 18.19 -34.60 -21.76
C GLN A 5 17.94 -33.12 -22.07
N ASP A 6 17.54 -32.34 -21.05
CA ASP A 6 17.54 -30.89 -21.16
C ASP A 6 18.94 -30.36 -20.83
N ASP A 7 19.54 -29.60 -21.75
CA ASP A 7 20.83 -28.96 -21.54
C ASP A 7 20.68 -27.71 -20.62
N PHE A 8 19.46 -27.16 -20.50
CA PHE A 8 19.12 -26.02 -19.65
C PHE A 8 17.98 -26.33 -18.65
N PRO A 9 18.17 -27.27 -17.69
CA PRO A 9 17.12 -27.75 -16.78
C PRO A 9 16.58 -26.71 -15.78
N PHE A 10 16.99 -25.44 -15.90
CA PHE A 10 16.53 -24.32 -15.10
C PHE A 10 15.86 -23.19 -15.92
N ASP A 11 15.91 -23.21 -17.26
CA ASP A 11 15.12 -22.30 -18.10
C ASP A 11 14.09 -23.09 -18.93
N ALA A 12 12.82 -22.98 -18.54
CA ALA A 12 11.71 -23.67 -19.20
C ALA A 12 11.37 -23.15 -20.61
N ASN A 13 11.99 -22.06 -21.06
CA ASN A 13 11.84 -21.52 -22.42
C ASN A 13 12.99 -21.92 -23.34
N GLU A 14 14.11 -22.40 -22.79
CA GLU A 14 15.33 -22.68 -23.53
C GLU A 14 15.44 -24.19 -23.80
N THR A 15 15.69 -24.58 -25.05
CA THR A 15 15.61 -26.00 -25.46
C THR A 15 16.65 -26.41 -26.51
N THR A 16 17.58 -25.50 -26.83
CA THR A 16 18.61 -25.68 -27.87
C THR A 16 19.87 -24.90 -27.52
N ASP A 17 20.88 -25.64 -27.08
CA ASP A 17 22.29 -25.29 -27.27
C ASP A 17 22.67 -25.84 -28.65
N SER A 18 23.08 -24.96 -29.58
CA SER A 18 23.27 -25.33 -31.00
C SER A 18 24.69 -25.82 -31.29
N ASP A 19 25.68 -25.32 -30.55
CA ASP A 19 27.10 -25.53 -30.81
C ASP A 19 27.86 -26.12 -29.59
N GLY A 20 27.32 -25.99 -28.38
CA GLY A 20 27.66 -26.77 -27.20
C GLY A 20 28.48 -26.05 -26.14
N ASP A 21 28.42 -24.71 -26.03
CA ASP A 21 29.19 -23.95 -25.03
C ASP A 21 28.50 -23.76 -23.67
N GLY A 22 27.19 -23.99 -23.59
CA GLY A 22 26.40 -23.84 -22.37
C GLY A 22 25.74 -22.47 -22.17
N VAL A 23 25.64 -21.63 -23.21
CA VAL A 23 24.64 -20.56 -23.33
C VAL A 23 23.62 -20.97 -24.38
N GLY A 24 22.32 -20.83 -24.09
CA GLY A 24 21.29 -21.26 -25.05
C GLY A 24 20.95 -20.16 -26.06
N GLY A 25 20.50 -20.59 -27.24
CA GLY A 25 20.35 -19.74 -28.43
C GLY A 25 19.28 -18.62 -28.37
N GLN A 26 18.75 -18.28 -27.19
CA GLN A 26 17.95 -17.06 -26.96
C GLN A 26 18.71 -15.98 -26.19
N LEU A 27 19.74 -16.34 -25.43
CA LEU A 27 20.61 -15.44 -24.68
C LEU A 27 21.99 -15.31 -25.33
N ASP A 28 22.39 -16.31 -26.11
CA ASP A 28 23.60 -16.33 -26.91
C ASP A 28 23.47 -15.42 -28.16
N ALA A 29 24.43 -14.52 -28.32
CA ALA A 29 24.54 -13.63 -29.48
C ALA A 29 25.02 -14.34 -30.76
N PHE A 30 25.75 -15.46 -30.65
CA PHE A 30 26.28 -16.23 -31.78
C PHE A 30 25.97 -17.74 -31.71
N PRO A 31 24.69 -18.18 -31.85
CA PRO A 31 24.24 -19.59 -31.73
C PRO A 31 24.72 -20.62 -32.76
N ASP A 32 25.86 -20.39 -33.40
CA ASP A 32 26.57 -21.31 -34.29
C ASP A 32 28.12 -21.28 -34.05
N ASP A 33 28.64 -20.53 -33.06
CA ASP A 33 30.07 -20.47 -32.68
C ASP A 33 30.32 -20.55 -31.16
N ALA A 34 30.42 -21.79 -30.65
CA ALA A 34 30.70 -22.19 -29.25
C ALA A 34 32.00 -21.67 -28.59
N ASN A 35 32.61 -20.61 -29.12
CA ASN A 35 33.64 -19.84 -28.43
C ASN A 35 33.09 -18.49 -27.97
N GLU A 36 32.02 -17.98 -28.57
CA GLU A 36 31.58 -16.58 -28.59
C GLU A 36 30.11 -16.48 -28.20
N THR A 37 29.81 -15.84 -27.07
CA THR A 37 28.44 -15.82 -26.52
C THR A 37 27.83 -14.42 -26.43
N THR A 38 28.63 -13.39 -26.65
CA THR A 38 28.33 -12.01 -26.22
C THR A 38 28.80 -11.02 -27.28
N ASP A 39 27.98 -10.00 -27.49
CA ASP A 39 28.12 -8.91 -28.47
C ASP A 39 27.72 -7.63 -27.72
N THR A 40 28.68 -7.01 -27.04
CA THR A 40 28.41 -5.94 -26.08
C THR A 40 27.90 -4.66 -26.77
N ASP A 41 28.48 -4.23 -27.88
CA ASP A 41 28.03 -3.03 -28.64
C ASP A 41 26.94 -3.32 -29.70
N ASN A 42 26.72 -4.60 -30.06
CA ASN A 42 25.76 -5.07 -31.07
C ASN A 42 26.17 -4.74 -32.53
N ASP A 43 27.47 -4.63 -32.81
CA ASP A 43 28.09 -4.54 -34.14
C ASP A 43 27.92 -5.83 -34.98
N GLY A 44 27.91 -6.99 -34.32
CA GLY A 44 27.91 -8.31 -34.94
C GLY A 44 29.28 -8.98 -35.06
N ILE A 45 30.31 -8.41 -34.45
CA ILE A 45 31.55 -9.07 -34.00
C ILE A 45 31.34 -9.38 -32.51
N GLY A 46 31.79 -10.56 -32.05
CA GLY A 46 31.63 -10.93 -30.65
C GLY A 46 32.85 -10.60 -29.80
N ASP A 47 32.62 -10.46 -28.50
CA ASP A 47 33.55 -9.94 -27.49
C ASP A 47 34.94 -10.59 -27.48
N ASN A 48 35.10 -11.89 -27.80
CA ASN A 48 36.44 -12.51 -27.85
C ASN A 48 37.28 -12.00 -29.03
N SER A 49 36.59 -11.60 -30.09
CA SER A 49 37.10 -11.35 -31.42
C SER A 49 37.20 -9.87 -31.73
N ASP A 50 36.51 -9.03 -30.94
CA ASP A 50 36.56 -7.58 -31.07
C ASP A 50 37.85 -6.96 -30.51
N GLU A 51 38.27 -5.86 -31.13
CA GLU A 51 39.35 -4.99 -30.67
C GLU A 51 38.80 -3.75 -29.92
N ASP A 52 37.48 -3.47 -29.95
CA ASP A 52 36.77 -2.28 -29.43
C ASP A 52 35.34 -2.70 -29.02
N VAL A 53 35.21 -3.41 -27.89
CA VAL A 53 34.06 -4.32 -27.62
C VAL A 53 32.79 -3.60 -27.12
N ASP A 54 32.88 -2.36 -26.67
CA ASP A 54 31.73 -1.50 -26.35
C ASP A 54 31.46 -0.40 -27.40
N GLY A 55 32.31 -0.31 -28.43
CA GLY A 55 32.14 0.57 -29.58
C GLY A 55 32.34 2.06 -29.30
N ASP A 56 33.02 2.42 -28.20
CA ASP A 56 33.37 3.82 -27.88
C ASP A 56 34.36 4.43 -28.91
N GLY A 57 35.21 3.60 -29.52
CA GLY A 57 36.26 4.00 -30.46
C GLY A 57 37.69 3.94 -29.93
N VAL A 58 37.89 3.48 -28.69
CA VAL A 58 39.16 3.15 -28.04
C VAL A 58 39.30 1.62 -28.02
N THR A 59 40.50 1.12 -28.30
CA THR A 59 40.71 -0.34 -28.35
C THR A 59 40.87 -0.92 -26.95
N ASN A 60 40.39 -2.15 -26.74
CA ASN A 60 40.40 -2.92 -25.48
C ASN A 60 41.78 -3.02 -24.78
N ASP A 61 42.89 -2.68 -25.45
CA ASP A 61 44.25 -2.65 -24.91
C ASP A 61 44.76 -1.25 -24.50
N LEU A 62 43.97 -0.22 -24.79
CA LEU A 62 44.17 1.19 -24.46
C LEU A 62 43.00 1.77 -23.64
N ASP A 63 41.92 1.02 -23.51
CA ASP A 63 40.76 1.36 -22.70
C ASP A 63 40.90 0.84 -21.25
N ASP A 64 40.59 1.71 -20.28
CA ASP A 64 40.59 1.36 -18.85
C ASP A 64 39.23 0.77 -18.39
N PHE A 65 38.15 0.99 -19.15
CA PHE A 65 36.80 0.41 -18.94
C PHE A 65 36.23 -0.25 -20.21
N PRO A 66 36.85 -1.34 -20.75
CA PRO A 66 36.48 -1.90 -22.06
C PRO A 66 35.05 -2.45 -22.24
N LEU A 67 34.13 -2.29 -21.27
CA LEU A 67 32.74 -2.76 -21.34
C LEU A 67 31.75 -1.62 -21.03
N ASP A 68 32.21 -0.36 -21.01
CA ASP A 68 31.42 0.82 -20.72
C ASP A 68 31.74 1.95 -21.70
N SER A 69 31.01 1.94 -22.82
CA SER A 69 31.03 2.97 -23.89
C SER A 69 30.85 4.44 -23.44
N GLY A 70 30.58 4.69 -22.15
CA GLY A 70 30.58 6.03 -21.55
C GLY A 70 31.96 6.54 -21.13
N GLN A 71 32.93 5.66 -20.89
CA GLN A 71 34.19 5.97 -20.19
C GLN A 71 35.35 5.16 -20.79
N SER A 72 36.48 5.80 -21.09
CA SER A 72 37.64 5.11 -21.69
C SER A 72 39.02 5.60 -21.18
N SER A 73 39.05 6.20 -19.98
CA SER A 73 40.29 6.61 -19.29
C SER A 73 40.09 6.71 -17.78
N ASP A 74 41.02 6.13 -17.03
CA ASP A 74 41.16 6.23 -15.56
C ASP A 74 42.59 6.71 -15.25
N ALA A 75 42.77 8.03 -15.16
CA ALA A 75 44.12 8.63 -15.18
C ALA A 75 44.95 8.39 -13.91
N ASP A 76 44.36 7.95 -12.80
CA ASP A 76 45.09 7.60 -11.57
C ASP A 76 44.88 6.16 -11.05
N GLY A 77 43.89 5.44 -11.56
CA GLY A 77 43.70 4.00 -11.38
C GLY A 77 42.79 3.64 -10.19
N ASP A 78 41.82 4.48 -9.85
CA ASP A 78 40.91 4.28 -8.71
C ASP A 78 39.63 3.49 -9.07
N GLY A 79 39.27 3.44 -10.35
CA GLY A 79 38.11 2.75 -10.89
C GLY A 79 36.89 3.65 -11.21
N VAL A 80 37.01 4.97 -11.13
CA VAL A 80 36.05 5.95 -11.68
C VAL A 80 36.68 6.60 -12.92
N GLY A 81 35.92 6.78 -14.01
CA GLY A 81 36.48 7.34 -15.23
C GLY A 81 36.63 8.87 -15.18
N ASP A 82 37.64 9.39 -15.90
CA ASP A 82 38.03 10.81 -16.00
C ASP A 82 36.87 11.81 -16.24
N SER A 83 35.73 11.34 -16.73
CA SER A 83 34.52 12.13 -17.02
C SER A 83 33.47 12.17 -15.91
N GLU A 84 33.48 11.19 -15.01
CA GLU A 84 32.56 11.10 -13.86
C GLU A 84 33.28 11.43 -12.54
N ASP A 85 34.60 11.28 -12.51
CA ASP A 85 35.48 11.64 -11.39
C ASP A 85 35.65 13.18 -11.24
N ALA A 86 35.43 13.67 -10.02
CA ALA A 86 35.68 15.06 -9.63
C ALA A 86 37.17 15.44 -9.53
N PHE A 87 38.04 14.47 -9.22
CA PHE A 87 39.50 14.63 -9.08
C PHE A 87 40.34 13.59 -9.89
N PRO A 88 40.33 13.59 -11.25
CA PRO A 88 40.99 12.61 -12.15
C PRO A 88 42.53 12.46 -12.08
N ASN A 89 43.17 12.79 -10.97
CA ASN A 89 44.60 12.71 -10.71
C ASN A 89 44.93 12.43 -9.22
N ASP A 90 43.95 12.20 -8.34
CA ASP A 90 44.15 11.76 -6.95
C ASP A 90 43.30 10.51 -6.63
N PRO A 91 43.88 9.29 -6.62
CA PRO A 91 43.16 8.00 -6.50
C PRO A 91 42.69 7.70 -5.07
N ASN A 92 42.34 8.75 -4.33
CA ASN A 92 41.77 8.72 -2.99
C ASN A 92 40.54 9.65 -2.89
N GLU A 93 40.21 10.42 -3.93
CA GLU A 93 39.10 11.37 -3.98
C GLU A 93 38.41 11.23 -5.34
N TYR A 94 37.11 10.90 -5.37
CA TYR A 94 36.35 10.77 -6.63
C TYR A 94 35.07 11.61 -6.68
N ALA A 95 34.65 12.16 -5.54
CA ALA A 95 33.42 12.94 -5.37
C ALA A 95 33.70 14.27 -4.67
N ASP A 96 32.93 15.30 -5.03
CA ASP A 96 32.95 16.70 -4.56
C ASP A 96 31.46 17.09 -4.40
N SER A 97 30.83 16.60 -3.35
CA SER A 97 29.36 16.57 -3.18
C SER A 97 28.74 17.97 -3.09
N ASP A 98 29.47 18.98 -2.61
CA ASP A 98 29.04 20.38 -2.54
C ASP A 98 29.63 21.29 -3.64
N GLY A 99 30.71 20.87 -4.31
CA GLY A 99 31.42 21.63 -5.33
C GLY A 99 32.40 22.69 -4.77
N ASP A 100 32.88 22.55 -3.53
CA ASP A 100 33.93 23.37 -2.90
C ASP A 100 35.31 23.14 -3.56
N GLY A 101 35.57 21.91 -4.04
CA GLY A 101 36.84 21.48 -4.59
C GLY A 101 37.80 20.87 -3.55
N LEU A 102 37.29 20.46 -2.39
CA LEU A 102 37.82 19.42 -1.53
C LEU A 102 37.02 18.13 -1.81
N GLY A 103 37.66 16.97 -1.74
CA GLY A 103 36.97 15.69 -2.02
C GLY A 103 36.34 15.09 -0.77
N ASP A 104 35.26 14.34 -0.94
CA ASP A 104 34.43 13.77 0.14
C ASP A 104 35.24 12.84 1.10
N ASN A 105 36.42 12.31 0.74
CA ASN A 105 37.26 11.56 1.71
C ASN A 105 38.19 12.45 2.55
N ALA A 106 38.27 13.76 2.24
CA ALA A 106 39.11 14.75 2.90
C ALA A 106 38.36 15.96 3.48
N ASP A 107 37.09 16.18 3.12
CA ASP A 107 36.21 17.09 3.85
C ASP A 107 35.75 16.46 5.19
N ASP A 108 35.13 17.28 6.04
CA ASP A 108 34.45 16.89 7.28
C ASP A 108 32.94 17.33 7.24
N ASP A 109 32.41 17.85 6.10
CA ASP A 109 31.08 18.47 5.91
C ASP A 109 30.66 18.40 4.41
N ASP A 110 30.52 17.18 3.85
CA ASP A 110 30.45 16.84 2.41
C ASP A 110 29.39 17.61 1.58
N ASP A 111 28.33 18.14 2.20
CA ASP A 111 27.29 18.92 1.53
C ASP A 111 27.24 20.41 1.94
N ASN A 112 28.08 20.82 2.90
CA ASN A 112 28.16 22.16 3.47
C ASN A 112 26.82 22.71 4.05
N ASP A 113 25.91 21.85 4.54
CA ASP A 113 24.75 22.23 5.39
C ASP A 113 25.23 22.92 6.70
N GLY A 114 26.42 22.54 7.19
CA GLY A 114 27.01 23.00 8.44
C GLY A 114 26.90 21.98 9.59
N VAL A 115 26.56 20.72 9.28
CA VAL A 115 26.58 19.56 10.18
C VAL A 115 27.55 18.53 9.63
N ALA A 116 28.75 18.51 10.23
CA ALA A 116 29.80 17.56 9.86
C ALA A 116 29.34 16.10 9.81
N ASP A 117 29.73 15.35 8.76
CA ASP A 117 29.26 14.00 8.35
C ASP A 117 29.17 13.01 9.51
N THR A 118 30.15 13.05 10.41
CA THR A 118 30.21 12.20 11.62
C THR A 118 29.03 12.38 12.59
N SER A 119 28.24 13.43 12.40
CA SER A 119 27.03 13.80 13.14
C SER A 119 25.81 13.95 12.24
N ASP A 120 25.97 13.75 10.93
CA ASP A 120 24.92 13.84 9.94
C ASP A 120 24.28 12.46 9.65
N ALA A 121 23.01 12.47 9.23
CA ALA A 121 22.29 11.27 8.80
C ALA A 121 22.32 11.09 7.27
N PHE A 122 22.50 12.16 6.51
CA PHE A 122 22.56 12.20 5.05
C PHE A 122 23.71 13.12 4.57
N PRO A 123 24.99 12.77 4.83
CA PRO A 123 26.14 13.67 4.62
C PRO A 123 26.26 14.39 3.27
N THR A 124 25.67 13.84 2.21
CA THR A 124 25.72 14.37 0.84
C THR A 124 24.41 15.05 0.41
N ASN A 125 23.55 15.51 1.33
CA ASN A 125 22.25 16.11 1.03
C ASN A 125 21.98 17.39 1.85
N PRO A 126 22.26 18.58 1.28
CA PRO A 126 22.31 19.86 2.01
C PRO A 126 20.93 20.41 2.45
N ASN A 127 19.91 19.55 2.48
CA ASN A 127 18.57 19.81 2.96
C ASN A 127 18.15 18.87 4.10
N GLU A 128 18.93 17.85 4.45
CA GLU A 128 18.59 16.85 5.47
C GLU A 128 19.81 16.48 6.33
N SER A 129 19.84 16.96 7.58
CA SER A 129 20.92 16.64 8.53
C SER A 129 20.50 15.74 9.70
N ARG A 130 19.28 15.19 9.65
CA ARG A 130 18.69 14.37 10.73
C ARG A 130 17.69 13.35 10.24
N ASP A 131 17.73 12.19 10.87
CA ASP A 131 16.73 11.12 10.86
C ASP A 131 16.45 10.80 12.33
N THR A 132 15.29 11.24 12.84
CA THR A 132 14.99 11.20 14.28
C THR A 132 14.58 9.82 14.80
N ASP A 133 13.99 8.96 13.96
CA ASP A 133 13.52 7.62 14.35
C ASP A 133 14.23 6.44 13.66
N GLY A 134 15.00 6.70 12.60
CA GLY A 134 15.93 5.77 11.97
C GLY A 134 15.37 5.02 10.77
N ASP A 135 14.43 5.61 10.02
CA ASP A 135 13.75 4.97 8.89
C ASP A 135 14.41 5.23 7.52
N GLY A 136 15.32 6.21 7.44
CA GLY A 136 16.01 6.61 6.22
C GLY A 136 15.37 7.77 5.44
N TYR A 137 14.35 8.42 5.97
CA TYR A 137 13.82 9.71 5.49
C TYR A 137 14.26 10.85 6.43
N GLY A 138 14.58 12.00 5.85
CA GLY A 138 15.10 13.14 6.62
C GLY A 138 14.00 13.95 7.30
N ASP A 139 14.26 14.44 8.51
CA ASP A 139 13.37 15.24 9.36
C ASP A 139 12.65 16.41 8.62
N ASN A 140 13.18 16.95 7.51
CA ASN A 140 12.56 18.04 6.76
C ASN A 140 11.66 17.57 5.60
N ALA A 141 11.86 16.36 5.08
CA ALA A 141 11.06 15.74 4.03
C ALA A 141 9.99 14.78 4.58
N ASP A 142 10.26 14.19 5.75
CA ASP A 142 9.39 13.25 6.45
C ASP A 142 8.15 13.94 7.06
N ALA A 143 6.97 13.40 6.76
CA ALA A 143 5.69 13.84 7.32
C ALA A 143 5.49 13.45 8.80
N PHE A 144 6.14 12.38 9.29
CA PHE A 144 6.06 11.87 10.65
C PHE A 144 7.43 11.57 11.30
N PRO A 145 8.31 12.57 11.58
CA PRO A 145 9.70 12.41 12.11
C PRO A 145 9.89 11.80 13.51
N ASN A 146 8.96 10.98 13.97
CA ASN A 146 9.01 10.25 15.24
C ASN A 146 8.31 8.86 15.13
N ASP A 147 7.93 8.41 13.94
CA ASP A 147 7.28 7.12 13.67
C ASP A 147 7.83 6.45 12.40
N ALA A 148 8.94 5.70 12.54
CA ALA A 148 9.65 4.95 11.51
C ALA A 148 8.83 3.90 10.71
N GLY A 149 7.51 3.89 10.85
CA GLY A 149 6.58 3.16 9.99
C GLY A 149 5.89 4.04 8.94
N GLU A 150 6.02 5.36 9.00
CA GLU A 150 5.29 6.33 8.16
C GLU A 150 6.19 7.52 7.80
N TRP A 151 6.41 7.77 6.51
CA TRP A 151 7.23 8.92 6.04
C TRP A 151 6.48 9.89 5.12
N ASN A 152 5.32 9.50 4.60
CA ASN A 152 4.55 10.26 3.61
C ASN A 152 3.06 10.35 4.01
N ASP A 153 2.46 11.50 3.72
CA ASP A 153 1.05 11.84 3.93
C ASP A 153 0.55 12.46 2.60
N TYR A 154 0.09 11.62 1.66
CA TYR A 154 -0.14 12.06 0.28
C TYR A 154 -1.28 13.08 0.14
N ASP A 155 -2.33 12.98 0.96
CA ASP A 155 -3.52 13.82 0.86
C ASP A 155 -3.68 14.85 2.00
N GLY A 156 -2.93 14.71 3.10
CA GLY A 156 -2.86 15.67 4.19
C GLY A 156 -3.88 15.44 5.31
N ASP A 157 -4.44 14.23 5.46
CA ASP A 157 -5.36 13.88 6.55
C ASP A 157 -4.64 13.68 7.90
N GLY A 158 -3.33 13.38 7.88
CA GLY A 158 -2.49 13.15 9.06
C GLY A 158 -2.40 11.70 9.54
N VAL A 159 -2.81 10.73 8.71
CA VAL A 159 -2.45 9.31 8.77
C VAL A 159 -1.41 9.06 7.67
N GLY A 160 -0.37 8.29 7.98
CA GLY A 160 0.66 8.00 6.98
C GLY A 160 0.21 6.95 5.96
N ASP A 161 0.73 7.07 4.74
CA ASP A 161 0.38 6.25 3.58
C ASP A 161 0.43 4.73 3.87
N ASN A 162 1.30 4.23 4.77
CA ASN A 162 1.40 2.78 5.04
C ASN A 162 0.28 2.27 5.95
N SER A 163 -0.32 3.13 6.77
CA SER A 163 -1.48 2.83 7.62
C SER A 163 -2.81 3.26 6.99
N ASP A 164 -2.78 4.11 5.97
CA ASP A 164 -3.96 4.65 5.32
C ASP A 164 -4.57 3.66 4.28
N ALA A 165 -5.86 3.37 4.46
CA ALA A 165 -6.64 2.58 3.51
C ALA A 165 -7.04 3.35 2.24
N PHE A 166 -7.04 4.69 2.26
CA PHE A 166 -7.55 5.57 1.21
C PHE A 166 -6.63 6.77 0.93
N MET A 167 -5.34 6.52 0.66
CA MET A 167 -4.20 7.42 0.33
C MET A 167 -4.42 8.63 -0.62
N THR A 168 -5.65 8.96 -1.03
CA THR A 168 -6.02 10.02 -1.97
C THR A 168 -7.33 10.75 -1.61
N ASP A 169 -8.01 10.36 -0.52
CA ASP A 169 -9.24 10.98 -0.04
C ASP A 169 -9.09 11.46 1.42
N PRO A 170 -8.77 12.75 1.66
CA PRO A 170 -8.41 13.30 2.98
C PRO A 170 -9.60 13.45 3.95
N TYR A 171 -10.65 12.65 3.73
CA TYR A 171 -11.83 12.50 4.57
C TYR A 171 -12.07 11.03 4.97
N GLU A 172 -11.30 10.07 4.46
CA GLU A 172 -11.36 8.65 4.81
C GLU A 172 -9.94 8.13 5.02
N SER A 173 -9.68 7.44 6.13
CA SER A 173 -8.37 6.80 6.35
C SER A 173 -8.44 5.42 7.01
N ARG A 174 -9.64 4.84 7.09
CA ARG A 174 -9.89 3.50 7.63
C ARG A 174 -11.00 2.80 6.88
N ASP A 175 -10.78 1.51 6.63
CA ASP A 175 -11.76 0.53 6.16
C ASP A 175 -11.74 -0.60 7.20
N THR A 176 -12.60 -0.50 8.23
CA THR A 176 -12.51 -1.38 9.41
C THR A 176 -12.91 -2.83 9.12
N ASP A 177 -13.73 -3.10 8.10
CA ASP A 177 -14.13 -4.46 7.71
C ASP A 177 -13.61 -4.94 6.34
N GLY A 178 -12.98 -4.06 5.57
CA GLY A 178 -12.25 -4.39 4.34
C GLY A 178 -13.13 -4.47 3.10
N ASP A 179 -14.26 -3.74 3.08
CA ASP A 179 -15.26 -3.81 2.03
C ASP A 179 -15.10 -2.72 0.94
N GLY A 180 -14.16 -1.80 1.12
CA GLY A 180 -13.80 -0.74 0.19
C GLY A 180 -14.65 0.54 0.29
N LEU A 181 -15.41 0.74 1.36
CA LEU A 181 -15.99 2.04 1.73
C LEU A 181 -15.34 2.52 3.04
N GLY A 182 -15.03 3.81 3.14
CA GLY A 182 -14.37 4.35 4.33
C GLY A 182 -15.31 4.48 5.54
N ASP A 183 -14.76 4.30 6.74
CA ASP A 183 -15.46 4.34 8.04
C ASP A 183 -16.33 5.60 8.24
N ASN A 184 -16.05 6.74 7.59
CA ASN A 184 -16.85 7.96 7.74
C ASN A 184 -18.03 8.05 6.75
N ALA A 185 -17.96 7.35 5.61
CA ALA A 185 -19.01 7.25 4.61
C ALA A 185 -19.91 6.02 4.79
N ASP A 186 -19.43 4.99 5.49
CA ASP A 186 -20.15 3.76 5.74
C ASP A 186 -21.15 3.87 6.91
N ALA A 187 -22.37 3.37 6.68
CA ALA A 187 -23.41 3.24 7.70
C ALA A 187 -23.15 2.07 8.68
N PHE A 188 -22.41 1.04 8.26
CA PHE A 188 -22.11 -0.14 9.09
C PHE A 188 -20.62 -0.54 9.06
N PRO A 189 -19.66 0.28 9.59
CA PRO A 189 -18.19 0.08 9.47
C PRO A 189 -17.58 -1.17 10.13
N ASN A 190 -18.36 -2.20 10.41
CA ASN A 190 -17.95 -3.47 11.01
C ASN A 190 -18.70 -4.68 10.39
N ASP A 191 -19.51 -4.49 9.34
CA ASP A 191 -20.18 -5.56 8.59
C ASP A 191 -19.96 -5.38 7.08
N PRO A 192 -19.01 -6.13 6.47
CA PRO A 192 -18.59 -5.95 5.08
C PRO A 192 -19.63 -6.40 4.04
N ASN A 193 -20.87 -6.64 4.48
CA ASN A 193 -22.03 -6.97 3.66
C ASN A 193 -23.05 -5.82 3.62
N GLU A 194 -22.92 -4.78 4.45
CA GLU A 194 -23.85 -3.65 4.54
C GLU A 194 -23.10 -2.32 4.51
N LYS A 195 -23.47 -1.43 3.58
CA LYS A 195 -22.79 -0.13 3.38
C LYS A 195 -23.70 1.08 3.56
N VAL A 196 -25.01 0.86 3.43
CA VAL A 196 -26.00 1.89 3.20
C VAL A 196 -27.24 1.55 4.01
N ASP A 197 -27.68 2.52 4.81
CA ASP A 197 -29.00 2.60 5.43
C ASP A 197 -29.72 3.78 4.76
N SER A 198 -30.72 3.49 3.93
CA SER A 198 -31.33 4.49 3.02
C SER A 198 -32.46 5.30 3.64
N ASP A 199 -33.02 4.87 4.77
CA ASP A 199 -34.09 5.57 5.48
C ASP A 199 -33.79 5.85 6.97
N GLY A 200 -32.75 5.23 7.53
CA GLY A 200 -32.17 5.53 8.82
C GLY A 200 -32.72 4.70 9.98
N ASP A 201 -33.24 3.49 9.71
CA ASP A 201 -33.85 2.63 10.72
C ASP A 201 -32.86 1.68 11.45
N GLY A 202 -31.66 1.51 10.88
CA GLY A 202 -30.59 0.69 11.44
C GLY A 202 -30.50 -0.74 10.88
N VAL A 203 -31.26 -1.10 9.85
CA VAL A 203 -31.04 -2.30 9.02
C VAL A 203 -30.40 -1.88 7.70
N GLY A 204 -29.38 -2.62 7.26
CA GLY A 204 -28.69 -2.32 6.00
C GLY A 204 -29.51 -2.73 4.79
N ASN A 205 -29.36 -1.96 3.71
CA ASN A 205 -30.10 -2.14 2.45
C ASN A 205 -30.06 -3.55 1.84
N ASN A 206 -29.09 -4.43 2.18
CA ASN A 206 -29.05 -5.81 1.66
C ASN A 206 -29.80 -6.81 2.55
N ALA A 207 -29.99 -6.51 3.83
CA ALA A 207 -30.76 -7.28 4.81
C ALA A 207 -32.22 -6.79 4.93
N ASP A 208 -32.49 -5.55 4.55
CA ASP A 208 -33.80 -4.93 4.61
C ASP A 208 -34.69 -5.28 3.40
N ALA A 209 -35.92 -5.71 3.68
CA ALA A 209 -36.95 -5.96 2.69
C ALA A 209 -37.57 -4.67 2.10
N PHE A 210 -37.54 -3.55 2.82
CA PHE A 210 -38.11 -2.26 2.42
C PHE A 210 -37.12 -1.06 2.58
N PRO A 211 -35.99 -0.99 1.83
CA PRO A 211 -34.90 0.00 1.99
C PRO A 211 -35.20 1.49 1.73
N THR A 212 -36.45 1.92 1.92
CA THR A 212 -36.90 3.32 1.83
C THR A 212 -38.10 3.61 2.76
N ASP A 213 -38.55 2.64 3.58
CA ASP A 213 -39.62 2.80 4.56
C ASP A 213 -39.11 2.44 5.97
N PRO A 214 -38.72 3.43 6.80
CA PRO A 214 -38.09 3.20 8.11
C PRO A 214 -39.09 2.75 9.19
N SER A 215 -40.21 2.16 8.76
CA SER A 215 -41.18 1.47 9.60
C SER A 215 -41.35 -0.01 9.26
N GLU A 216 -40.67 -0.53 8.22
CA GLU A 216 -40.73 -1.94 7.80
C GLU A 216 -39.34 -2.47 7.46
N THR A 217 -38.93 -3.59 8.05
CA THR A 217 -37.61 -4.21 7.79
C THR A 217 -37.69 -5.62 7.23
N THR A 218 -38.87 -6.25 7.29
CA THR A 218 -39.03 -7.69 7.14
C THR A 218 -40.35 -7.97 6.43
N ASP A 219 -40.31 -8.94 5.51
CA ASP A 219 -41.43 -9.47 4.73
C ASP A 219 -41.37 -10.99 4.91
N THR A 220 -42.04 -11.51 5.94
CA THR A 220 -41.85 -12.88 6.41
C THR A 220 -42.49 -13.93 5.47
N ASP A 221 -43.60 -13.61 4.78
CA ASP A 221 -44.26 -14.50 3.82
C ASP A 221 -43.91 -14.21 2.34
N GLY A 222 -43.43 -13.00 2.03
CA GLY A 222 -43.02 -12.57 0.69
C GLY A 222 -44.13 -11.93 -0.16
N ASP A 223 -45.22 -11.43 0.44
CA ASP A 223 -46.32 -10.77 -0.28
C ASP A 223 -46.01 -9.32 -0.72
N GLY A 224 -45.05 -8.67 -0.06
CA GLY A 224 -44.62 -7.28 -0.32
C GLY A 224 -45.32 -6.22 0.53
N VAL A 225 -45.99 -6.60 1.61
CA VAL A 225 -46.31 -5.77 2.78
C VAL A 225 -45.34 -6.13 3.91
N GLY A 226 -44.89 -5.13 4.68
CA GLY A 226 -43.96 -5.38 5.79
C GLY A 226 -44.66 -5.87 7.05
N ASP A 227 -43.95 -6.68 7.84
CA ASP A 227 -44.45 -7.35 9.05
C ASP A 227 -45.10 -6.40 10.10
N ASN A 228 -44.84 -5.07 10.09
CA ASN A 228 -45.51 -4.13 11.01
C ASN A 228 -46.81 -3.52 10.44
N ALA A 229 -47.05 -3.65 9.13
CA ALA A 229 -48.24 -3.19 8.40
C ALA A 229 -49.12 -4.32 7.87
N ASP A 230 -48.61 -5.56 7.85
CA ASP A 230 -49.41 -6.74 7.56
C ASP A 230 -50.28 -7.13 8.77
N ASP A 231 -51.44 -7.72 8.48
CA ASP A 231 -52.33 -8.33 9.46
C ASP A 231 -52.10 -9.86 9.55
N ASP A 232 -51.27 -10.53 8.70
CA ASP A 232 -51.07 -12.00 8.62
C ASP A 232 -49.63 -12.37 8.16
N ALA A 233 -48.59 -11.82 8.83
CA ALA A 233 -47.21 -11.73 8.34
C ALA A 233 -46.48 -13.07 8.08
N ASP A 234 -46.95 -14.22 8.60
CA ASP A 234 -46.40 -15.54 8.27
C ASP A 234 -47.15 -16.28 7.15
N GLY A 235 -48.23 -15.67 6.63
CA GLY A 235 -49.02 -16.17 5.52
C GLY A 235 -49.76 -17.49 5.81
N ASP A 236 -49.91 -17.90 7.07
CA ASP A 236 -50.61 -19.16 7.42
C ASP A 236 -52.14 -19.05 7.28
N GLY A 237 -52.67 -17.83 7.18
CA GLY A 237 -54.10 -17.53 7.05
C GLY A 237 -54.78 -17.20 8.37
N VAL A 238 -54.03 -16.82 9.40
CA VAL A 238 -54.49 -16.50 10.75
C VAL A 238 -53.87 -15.17 11.18
N PRO A 239 -54.67 -14.10 11.33
CA PRO A 239 -54.13 -12.79 11.59
C PRO A 239 -53.26 -12.66 12.85
N ASP A 240 -52.24 -11.81 12.75
CA ASP A 240 -51.35 -11.44 13.84
C ASP A 240 -52.12 -10.87 15.03
N GLU A 241 -52.13 -11.64 16.11
CA GLU A 241 -52.90 -11.35 17.31
C GLU A 241 -52.39 -10.06 18.01
N PRO A 242 -53.30 -9.18 18.50
CA PRO A 242 -54.57 -9.60 19.07
C PRO A 242 -55.79 -9.27 18.19
N VAL A 243 -56.57 -10.29 17.87
CA VAL A 243 -58.00 -10.09 17.65
C VAL A 243 -58.59 -9.64 18.99
N ASP A 244 -58.79 -8.33 19.17
CA ASP A 244 -59.77 -7.87 20.15
C ASP A 244 -61.13 -8.26 19.55
N PRO A 245 -61.79 -9.33 20.05
CA PRO A 245 -62.94 -9.87 19.36
C PRO A 245 -64.03 -8.80 19.38
N VAL A 246 -64.43 -8.36 18.20
CA VAL A 246 -65.59 -7.48 18.04
C VAL A 246 -66.79 -8.20 18.68
N ASP A 247 -67.14 -7.80 19.90
CA ASP A 247 -68.26 -8.36 20.66
C ASP A 247 -69.56 -7.89 20.01
N ASP A 248 -69.90 -8.57 18.92
CA ASP A 248 -71.09 -8.37 18.10
C ASP A 248 -72.35 -8.90 18.81
N GLY A 249 -72.57 -8.38 20.02
CA GLY A 249 -73.87 -8.29 20.69
C GLY A 249 -74.02 -9.04 22.01
N ASP A 250 -74.11 -8.28 23.12
CA ASP A 250 -75.44 -7.95 23.68
C ASP A 250 -75.42 -6.70 24.59
N SER A 251 -76.44 -5.85 24.44
CA SER A 251 -76.64 -4.66 25.25
C SER A 251 -77.24 -4.99 26.64
N GLY A 252 -76.44 -5.52 27.58
CA GLY A 252 -76.90 -5.61 28.98
C GLY A 252 -76.05 -6.36 30.00
N GLY A 253 -75.10 -5.68 30.66
CA GLY A 253 -74.30 -6.31 31.74
C GLY A 253 -73.51 -5.35 32.63
N ILE A 254 -74.18 -4.59 33.51
CA ILE A 254 -73.47 -3.72 34.48
C ILE A 254 -72.88 -4.55 35.62
N LEU A 255 -71.55 -4.72 35.67
CA LEU A 255 -70.84 -5.21 36.87
C LEU A 255 -69.41 -4.60 36.98
N PRO A 256 -69.10 -3.82 38.03
CA PRO A 256 -67.74 -3.34 38.28
C PRO A 256 -66.95 -4.31 39.16
N GLY A 257 -65.71 -4.65 38.77
CA GLY A 257 -64.88 -5.58 39.56
C GLY A 257 -63.39 -5.55 39.23
N PHE A 258 -62.62 -4.90 40.09
CA PHE A 258 -61.18 -5.12 40.36
C PHE A 258 -60.20 -5.14 39.16
N THR A 259 -59.60 -3.98 38.86
CA THR A 259 -58.21 -3.96 38.38
C THR A 259 -57.26 -4.13 39.57
N ALA A 260 -56.36 -5.10 39.48
CA ALA A 260 -55.38 -5.40 40.51
C ALA A 260 -53.96 -5.05 40.07
N LEU A 261 -53.19 -4.55 41.04
CA LEU A 261 -51.74 -4.68 41.16
C LEU A 261 -50.85 -4.02 40.07
N THR A 262 -50.32 -2.86 40.44
CA THR A 262 -49.13 -2.24 39.84
C THR A 262 -47.88 -3.13 39.97
N GLY A 263 -47.19 -3.33 38.84
CA GLY A 263 -45.82 -3.82 38.69
C GLY A 263 -45.46 -3.69 37.20
N LEU A 264 -44.22 -3.42 36.78
CA LEU A 264 -42.95 -3.26 37.50
C LEU A 264 -42.15 -2.12 36.86
N ALA A 265 -41.38 -1.38 37.66
CA ALA A 265 -40.33 -0.49 37.16
C ALA A 265 -38.97 -0.99 37.65
N SER A 266 -38.08 -1.37 36.74
CA SER A 266 -36.64 -1.58 36.93
C SER A 266 -35.97 -1.50 35.54
N VAL A 267 -34.97 -0.67 35.22
CA VAL A 267 -33.73 -0.22 35.90
C VAL A 267 -32.51 -1.10 35.59
N LEU A 268 -31.71 -0.66 34.59
CA LEU A 268 -30.23 -0.70 34.40
C LEU A 268 -29.96 -0.16 32.96
N GLY A 269 -28.82 0.41 32.53
CA GLY A 269 -27.56 0.87 33.16
C GLY A 269 -26.38 0.86 32.15
N ALA A 270 -25.28 1.64 32.22
CA ALA A 270 -24.93 2.82 33.03
C ALA A 270 -23.54 3.43 32.65
N ALA A 271 -23.44 4.65 32.07
CA ALA A 271 -22.18 5.37 31.79
C ALA A 271 -22.17 6.76 32.48
N ILE A 272 -21.43 7.00 33.57
CA ILE A 272 -19.99 7.35 33.64
C ILE A 272 -19.66 8.67 32.93
N LEU A 273 -19.43 9.72 33.72
CA LEU A 273 -18.49 10.79 33.36
C LEU A 273 -17.78 11.32 34.61
N VAL A 274 -16.45 11.33 34.55
CA VAL A 274 -15.54 11.54 35.69
C VAL A 274 -15.23 13.03 35.89
N ALA A 275 -14.93 13.41 37.14
CA ALA A 275 -14.68 14.79 37.53
C ALA A 275 -13.27 15.31 37.12
N GLY A 276 -13.24 16.45 36.42
CA GLY A 276 -12.03 17.27 36.23
C GLY A 276 -11.94 18.38 37.29
N ARG A 277 -11.08 18.22 38.30
CA ARG A 277 -10.88 19.21 39.38
C ARG A 277 -9.70 20.13 39.07
N ARG A 278 -9.91 21.44 39.21
CA ARG A 278 -8.89 22.50 39.05
C ARG A 278 -7.63 22.26 39.91
N LYS A 279 -6.48 22.66 39.37
CA LYS A 279 -5.31 23.11 40.13
C LYS A 279 -5.13 24.62 39.91
N ASP A 280 -4.84 25.31 41.00
CA ASP A 280 -3.86 26.40 41.01
C ASP A 280 -2.47 25.76 41.24
#